data_AF-A0AAV3VXX2-F1
#
_entry.id   AF-A0AAV3VXX2-F1
#
_cell.length_a   1.000
_cell.length_b   1.000
_cell.length_c   1.000
_cell.angle_alpha   90.00
_cell.angle_beta   90.00
_cell.angle_gamma   90.00
#
_symmetry.space_group_name_H-M   'P 1'
#
loop_
_entity.id
_entity.type
_entity.pdbx_description
1 polymer ?
#
loop_
_entity_poly.entity_id
_entity_poly.type
_entity_poly.pdbx_seq_one_letter_code
_entity_poly.pdbx_strand_id
1 'polypeptide(L)'
;MNDDNRGYKSQLYPSNDVYLSNKDIDSKEKRWMYKVNNEEFVPSEYDAEKMYCLISKLKGIDKETNELKKMFSSKDNDEVKDFLRDIYLSLSKGNKNSEKLGWASELKVDVVKGSIYKIKKYFLENNNLKDIRGGSILIDYLNNEVVIETLSKSGFSEENIVYCGGGNIFIVVPSGEGKQICKYLEQAFGNIALTAMNAFESITISLYEFAFDFKHISGVLSEKLEERKKLRLYKVNPDNDLKSINIKGKSINFSEYEEAVELKGSGVVCKLCDIRDAKYLIEESDGLASVCPSCLRKHLSGKAKSIFYDEFKEQTQVELKYNNIKSIDDISDDIAVIYGDGNNMGKIVMEIQNVFEMMYFSRKTDTITKRSVYEAINETMGEDAKFEVIALGGDDIFIIVPAKDSFNITTKIIDKFDKGFNNEITMSIGIVISKSNTPIASLFSIAQQKLKSAKAIIKKSKDIKEGSVDIIELLGNMHINLNHKGVFPVTNSRLKLMLKEMEEFKIKNRASAQLHKISYAQKNMIEEEFELFYYYHESKKKNKDESIDQLIKRIYGKSKERAQPYKIRWDDLILIWKMV
;
A
#
# COMPACT_ATOMS: atom_id res chain seq x y z
N MET A 1 20.08 -53.52 -22.60
CA MET A 1 19.46 -53.67 -23.94
C MET A 1 18.05 -53.12 -23.81
N ASN A 2 17.96 -51.79 -23.70
CA ASN A 2 17.63 -50.83 -24.77
C ASN A 2 16.12 -50.67 -24.84
N ASP A 3 15.59 -49.65 -24.16
CA ASP A 3 15.33 -48.29 -24.67
C ASP A 3 14.02 -48.23 -25.45
N ASP A 4 13.00 -47.59 -24.88
CA ASP A 4 12.61 -46.28 -25.41
C ASP A 4 11.72 -45.48 -24.43
N ASN A 5 12.30 -44.36 -24.00
CA ASN A 5 11.70 -43.24 -23.31
C ASN A 5 10.70 -42.50 -24.22
N ARG A 6 9.47 -42.26 -23.74
CA ARG A 6 8.74 -41.02 -24.05
C ARG A 6 8.07 -40.48 -22.80
N GLY A 7 8.81 -39.61 -22.12
CA GLY A 7 8.31 -38.79 -21.04
C GLY A 7 7.25 -37.80 -21.54
N TYR A 8 6.09 -37.82 -20.88
CA TYR A 8 5.16 -36.70 -20.89
C TYR A 8 5.81 -35.55 -20.12
N LYS A 9 6.39 -34.59 -20.84
CA LYS A 9 6.76 -33.29 -20.30
C LYS A 9 5.48 -32.55 -19.93
N SER A 10 5.25 -32.36 -18.64
CA SER A 10 4.35 -31.37 -18.08
C SER A 10 4.76 -29.98 -18.60
N GLN A 11 4.05 -29.46 -19.60
CA GLN A 11 4.11 -28.05 -19.94
C GLN A 11 3.43 -27.28 -18.82
N LEU A 12 4.25 -26.80 -17.89
CA LEU A 12 3.92 -25.76 -16.92
C LEU A 12 3.41 -24.54 -17.69
N TYR A 13 2.16 -24.18 -17.44
CA TYR A 13 1.60 -22.89 -17.82
C TYR A 13 2.43 -21.78 -17.16
N PRO A 14 2.86 -20.73 -17.88
CA PRO A 14 3.39 -19.55 -17.22
C PRO A 14 2.22 -18.83 -16.53
N SER A 15 2.21 -18.90 -15.21
CA SER A 15 1.47 -18.01 -14.32
C SER A 15 1.85 -16.56 -14.65
N ASN A 16 0.92 -15.81 -15.24
CA ASN A 16 1.14 -14.44 -15.70
C ASN A 16 0.89 -13.36 -14.63
N ASP A 17 1.02 -13.72 -13.35
CA ASP A 17 1.32 -12.75 -12.28
C ASP A 17 2.83 -12.68 -12.09
N VAL A 18 3.50 -12.03 -13.04
CA VAL A 18 4.92 -11.73 -12.97
C VAL A 18 5.07 -10.32 -12.44
N TYR A 19 5.51 -10.24 -11.19
CA TYR A 19 6.09 -9.04 -10.59
C TYR A 19 7.12 -8.45 -11.55
N LEU A 20 6.90 -7.19 -11.91
CA LEU A 20 7.51 -6.61 -13.09
C LEU A 20 8.98 -6.29 -12.85
N SER A 21 9.85 -6.84 -13.69
CA SER A 21 11.23 -6.36 -13.78
C SER A 21 11.25 -4.92 -14.34
N ASN A 22 12.33 -4.16 -14.11
CA ASN A 22 12.48 -2.82 -14.70
C ASN A 22 12.30 -2.81 -16.24
N LYS A 23 12.62 -3.91 -16.93
CA LYS A 23 12.38 -4.08 -18.38
C LYS A 23 10.90 -4.23 -18.75
N ASP A 24 10.10 -4.88 -17.91
CA ASP A 24 8.68 -5.10 -18.17
C ASP A 24 7.87 -3.82 -17.92
N ILE A 25 8.32 -2.95 -16.99
CA ILE A 25 7.74 -1.63 -16.74
C ILE A 25 7.91 -0.72 -17.97
N ASP A 26 9.13 -0.61 -18.51
CA ASP A 26 9.40 0.19 -19.73
C ASP A 26 8.62 -0.33 -20.96
N SER A 27 8.36 -1.65 -21.03
CA SER A 27 7.56 -2.23 -22.11
C SER A 27 6.07 -1.88 -22.00
N LYS A 28 5.53 -1.77 -20.77
CA LYS A 28 4.13 -1.41 -20.49
C LYS A 28 3.86 0.09 -20.55
N GLU A 29 4.89 0.92 -20.68
CA GLU A 29 4.79 2.37 -20.87
C GLU A 29 4.88 2.82 -22.34
N LYS A 30 5.11 1.89 -23.27
CA LYS A 30 5.06 2.19 -24.71
C LYS A 30 3.69 2.74 -25.08
N ARG A 31 3.67 3.91 -25.73
CA ARG A 31 2.44 4.55 -26.21
C ARG A 31 1.91 3.79 -27.42
N TRP A 32 0.60 3.53 -27.45
CA TRP A 32 -0.04 2.92 -28.61
C TRP A 32 -0.05 3.87 -29.82
N MET A 33 0.88 3.71 -30.76
CA MET A 33 0.97 4.57 -31.94
C MET A 33 0.19 3.98 -33.14
N TYR A 34 -1.11 4.28 -33.24
CA TYR A 34 -1.90 4.00 -34.43
C TYR A 34 -2.26 5.30 -35.17
N LYS A 35 -1.45 5.70 -36.17
CA LYS A 35 -1.70 6.81 -37.12
C LYS A 35 -2.40 8.06 -36.53
N VAL A 36 -1.89 8.61 -35.42
CA VAL A 36 -2.28 9.94 -34.93
C VAL A 36 -1.02 10.78 -34.77
N ASN A 37 -0.90 11.83 -35.60
CA ASN A 37 0.06 12.91 -35.40
C ASN A 37 -0.57 13.90 -34.40
N ASN A 38 -0.16 13.83 -33.13
CA ASN A 38 0.03 14.95 -32.18
C ASN A 38 0.08 14.44 -30.73
N GLU A 39 0.78 15.20 -29.88
CA GLU A 39 1.28 14.86 -28.55
C GLU A 39 0.25 14.94 -27.40
N GLU A 40 -0.98 14.44 -27.58
CA GLU A 40 -1.97 14.39 -26.49
C GLU A 40 -2.33 12.94 -26.09
N PHE A 41 -2.60 12.75 -24.79
CA PHE A 41 -2.75 11.50 -24.03
C PHE A 41 -3.06 10.22 -24.84
N VAL A 42 -2.04 9.37 -25.03
CA VAL A 42 -2.14 8.05 -25.68
C VAL A 42 -2.13 6.94 -24.62
N PRO A 43 -3.11 6.01 -24.62
CA PRO A 43 -3.07 4.87 -23.72
C PRO A 43 -1.81 4.03 -23.97
N SER A 44 -1.34 3.31 -22.95
CA SER A 44 -0.24 2.40 -23.20
C SER A 44 -0.70 1.27 -24.12
N GLU A 45 0.25 0.73 -24.89
CA GLU A 45 0.01 -0.42 -25.78
C GLU A 45 -0.57 -1.60 -24.99
N TYR A 46 -0.09 -1.79 -23.76
CA TYR A 46 -0.62 -2.80 -22.83
C TYR A 46 -2.10 -2.60 -22.49
N ASP A 47 -2.52 -1.35 -22.20
CA ASP A 47 -3.91 -1.06 -21.88
C ASP A 47 -4.83 -1.18 -23.08
N ALA A 48 -4.38 -0.70 -24.23
CA ALA A 48 -5.11 -0.82 -25.49
C ALA A 48 -5.27 -2.29 -25.89
N GLU A 49 -4.21 -3.11 -25.78
CA GLU A 49 -4.24 -4.55 -26.04
C GLU A 49 -5.22 -5.27 -25.11
N LYS A 50 -5.17 -4.97 -23.79
CA LYS A 50 -6.05 -5.58 -22.81
C LYS A 50 -7.52 -5.23 -23.07
N MET A 51 -7.80 -3.96 -23.36
CA MET A 51 -9.14 -3.49 -23.70
C MET A 51 -9.63 -4.09 -25.03
N TYR A 52 -8.74 -4.23 -26.03
CA TYR A 52 -9.05 -4.92 -27.28
C TYR A 52 -9.50 -6.36 -27.04
N CYS A 53 -8.74 -7.11 -26.24
CA CYS A 53 -9.07 -8.49 -25.91
C CYS A 53 -10.40 -8.60 -25.15
N LEU A 54 -10.62 -7.72 -24.18
CA LEU A 54 -11.88 -7.63 -23.43
C LEU A 54 -13.07 -7.40 -24.36
N ILE A 55 -13.04 -6.34 -25.17
CA ILE A 55 -14.14 -5.98 -26.06
C ILE A 55 -14.38 -7.06 -27.12
N SER A 56 -13.31 -7.65 -27.65
CA SER A 56 -13.40 -8.76 -28.61
C SER A 56 -14.17 -9.94 -28.02
N LYS A 57 -13.86 -10.33 -26.79
CA LYS A 57 -14.56 -11.40 -26.08
C LYS A 57 -16.01 -11.04 -25.77
N LEU A 58 -16.27 -9.80 -25.32
CA LEU A 58 -17.64 -9.32 -25.07
C LEU A 58 -18.50 -9.30 -26.34
N LYS A 59 -17.90 -9.08 -27.50
CA LYS A 59 -18.56 -9.16 -28.81
C LYS A 59 -18.78 -10.60 -29.30
N GLY A 60 -18.27 -11.60 -28.59
CA GLY A 60 -18.40 -13.01 -28.92
C GLY A 60 -17.32 -13.55 -29.88
N ILE A 61 -16.18 -12.88 -29.98
CA ILE A 61 -15.02 -13.41 -30.74
C ILE A 61 -14.39 -14.54 -29.90
N ASP A 62 -14.71 -15.78 -30.27
CA ASP A 62 -14.20 -17.00 -29.63
C ASP A 62 -12.77 -17.32 -30.11
N LYS A 63 -11.81 -16.56 -29.58
CA LYS A 63 -10.37 -16.75 -29.81
C LYS A 63 -9.62 -16.70 -28.50
N GLU A 64 -8.56 -17.49 -28.41
CA GLU A 64 -7.66 -17.41 -27.27
C GLU A 64 -7.02 -16.01 -27.17
N THR A 65 -6.72 -15.59 -25.95
CA THR A 65 -6.08 -14.30 -25.68
C THR A 65 -4.85 -14.07 -26.56
N ASN A 66 -3.98 -15.07 -26.73
CA ASN A 66 -2.76 -14.93 -27.52
C ASN A 66 -3.04 -14.66 -29.01
N GLU A 67 -4.16 -15.15 -29.54
CA GLU A 67 -4.57 -14.85 -30.91
C GLU A 67 -5.13 -13.44 -31.03
N LEU A 68 -5.94 -12.99 -30.06
CA LEU A 68 -6.45 -11.62 -30.01
C LEU A 68 -5.31 -10.61 -29.91
N LYS A 69 -4.27 -10.89 -29.13
CA LYS A 69 -3.05 -10.06 -29.08
C LYS A 69 -2.36 -9.95 -30.42
N LYS A 70 -2.20 -11.08 -31.14
CA LYS A 70 -1.65 -11.06 -32.51
C LYS A 70 -2.51 -10.26 -33.47
N MET A 71 -3.84 -10.36 -33.35
CA MET A 71 -4.77 -9.54 -34.13
C MET A 71 -4.63 -8.06 -33.80
N PHE A 72 -4.53 -7.69 -32.52
CA PHE A 72 -4.28 -6.31 -32.12
C PHE A 72 -3.01 -5.73 -32.76
N SER A 73 -1.91 -6.48 -32.72
CA SER A 73 -0.63 -6.09 -33.33
C SER A 73 -0.62 -6.12 -34.87
N SER A 74 -1.62 -6.73 -35.52
CA SER A 74 -1.68 -6.77 -36.98
C SER A 74 -1.98 -5.38 -37.58
N LYS A 75 -1.57 -5.18 -38.84
CA LYS A 75 -1.90 -3.96 -39.59
C LYS A 75 -3.36 -3.90 -40.04
N ASP A 76 -4.07 -5.02 -39.97
CA ASP A 76 -5.47 -5.10 -40.39
C ASP A 76 -6.34 -4.29 -39.44
N ASN A 77 -7.30 -3.58 -40.01
CA ASN A 77 -8.25 -2.83 -39.21
C ASN A 77 -9.48 -3.69 -38.92
N ASP A 78 -10.04 -3.55 -37.72
CA ASP A 78 -11.27 -4.21 -37.33
C ASP A 78 -12.15 -3.24 -36.51
N GLU A 79 -13.43 -3.58 -36.36
CA GLU A 79 -14.40 -2.71 -35.68
C GLU A 79 -14.05 -2.43 -34.21
N VAL A 80 -13.31 -3.34 -33.55
CA VAL A 80 -12.87 -3.14 -32.16
C VAL A 80 -11.71 -2.14 -32.14
N LYS A 81 -10.75 -2.22 -33.06
CA LYS A 81 -9.69 -1.20 -33.22
C LYS A 81 -10.28 0.17 -33.55
N ASP A 82 -11.28 0.23 -34.42
CA ASP A 82 -12.00 1.47 -34.74
C ASP A 82 -12.71 2.03 -33.50
N PHE A 83 -13.38 1.18 -32.71
CA PHE A 83 -14.01 1.61 -31.46
C PHE A 83 -12.99 2.13 -30.43
N LEU A 84 -11.87 1.43 -30.23
CA LEU A 84 -10.79 1.91 -29.35
C LEU A 84 -10.22 3.25 -29.82
N ARG A 85 -10.07 3.42 -31.14
CA ARG A 85 -9.66 4.69 -31.73
C ARG A 85 -10.68 5.80 -31.47
N ASP A 86 -11.98 5.51 -31.54
CA ASP A 86 -13.02 6.48 -31.25
C ASP A 86 -13.04 6.89 -29.78
N ILE A 87 -12.82 5.95 -28.85
CA ILE A 87 -12.58 6.26 -27.44
C ILE A 87 -11.43 7.26 -27.35
N TYR A 88 -10.28 6.94 -27.93
CA TYR A 88 -9.11 7.81 -27.92
C TYR A 88 -9.35 9.20 -28.57
N LEU A 89 -10.04 9.27 -29.70
CA LEU A 89 -10.36 10.53 -30.37
C LEU A 89 -11.31 11.40 -29.54
N SER A 90 -12.24 10.78 -28.81
CA SER A 90 -13.12 11.51 -27.89
C SER A 90 -12.35 12.15 -26.74
N LEU A 91 -11.28 11.48 -26.26
CA LEU A 91 -10.40 11.99 -25.21
C LEU A 91 -9.57 13.18 -25.66
N SER A 92 -9.06 13.16 -26.91
CA SER A 92 -8.17 14.20 -27.44
C SER A 92 -8.91 15.45 -27.96
N LYS A 93 -10.14 15.31 -28.49
CA LYS A 93 -10.82 16.43 -29.18
C LYS A 93 -12.07 16.96 -28.49
N GLY A 94 -12.46 16.40 -27.33
CA GLY A 94 -13.70 16.77 -26.63
C GLY A 94 -14.98 16.57 -27.46
N ASN A 95 -14.87 15.87 -28.59
CA ASN A 95 -15.92 15.76 -29.59
C ASN A 95 -16.72 14.48 -29.31
N LYS A 96 -17.92 14.62 -28.78
CA LYS A 96 -18.89 13.53 -28.51
C LYS A 96 -19.69 13.12 -29.76
N ASN A 97 -19.13 13.22 -30.96
CA ASN A 97 -19.81 12.78 -32.18
C ASN A 97 -19.42 11.34 -32.53
N SER A 98 -19.80 10.41 -31.66
CA SER A 98 -19.69 8.96 -31.88
C SER A 98 -20.98 8.39 -32.46
N GLU A 99 -21.51 9.03 -33.51
CA GLU A 99 -22.65 8.51 -34.30
C GLU A 99 -22.31 7.20 -35.05
N LYS A 100 -21.05 6.72 -35.02
CA LYS A 100 -20.56 5.70 -35.96
C LYS A 100 -20.61 4.24 -35.51
N LEU A 101 -20.85 3.88 -34.24
CA LEU A 101 -20.87 2.46 -33.83
C LEU A 101 -22.15 2.09 -33.09
N GLY A 102 -23.21 1.82 -33.84
CA GLY A 102 -24.50 1.34 -33.31
C GLY A 102 -24.38 0.07 -32.46
N TRP A 103 -23.46 -0.84 -32.82
CA TRP A 103 -23.30 -2.12 -32.11
C TRP A 103 -22.84 -1.95 -30.66
N ALA A 104 -22.04 -0.93 -30.33
CA ALA A 104 -21.57 -0.70 -28.96
C ALA A 104 -22.68 -0.16 -28.05
N SER A 105 -23.65 0.54 -28.62
CA SER A 105 -24.85 1.02 -27.91
C SER A 105 -25.84 -0.11 -27.65
N GLU A 106 -25.91 -1.09 -28.56
CA GLU A 106 -26.76 -2.27 -28.44
C GLU A 106 -26.16 -3.36 -27.53
N LEU A 107 -24.83 -3.51 -27.52
CA LEU A 107 -24.15 -4.50 -26.69
C LEU A 107 -24.23 -4.11 -25.21
N LYS A 108 -24.98 -4.90 -24.43
CA LYS A 108 -25.11 -4.73 -22.98
C LYS A 108 -24.05 -5.54 -22.22
N VAL A 109 -23.48 -4.91 -21.20
CA VAL A 109 -22.45 -5.46 -20.32
C VAL A 109 -22.83 -5.21 -18.87
N ASP A 110 -22.40 -6.10 -17.98
CA ASP A 110 -22.44 -5.88 -16.54
C ASP A 110 -21.07 -5.40 -16.07
N VAL A 111 -21.07 -4.25 -15.40
CA VAL A 111 -19.89 -3.71 -14.73
C VAL A 111 -20.00 -4.03 -13.24
N VAL A 112 -18.98 -4.73 -12.73
CA VAL A 112 -18.87 -5.18 -11.35
C VAL A 112 -17.79 -4.38 -10.65
N LYS A 113 -18.10 -3.82 -9.48
CA LYS A 113 -17.13 -3.18 -8.59
C LYS A 113 -17.12 -3.89 -7.24
N GLY A 114 -15.94 -4.31 -6.84
CA GLY A 114 -15.66 -4.99 -5.59
C GLY A 114 -14.74 -4.19 -4.70
N SER A 115 -14.88 -4.39 -3.39
CA SER A 115 -13.91 -3.87 -2.43
C SER A 115 -13.76 -4.79 -1.23
N ILE A 116 -12.51 -5.11 -0.88
CA ILE A 116 -12.14 -5.55 0.46
C ILE A 116 -11.92 -4.28 1.28
N TYR A 117 -12.64 -4.14 2.39
CA TYR A 117 -12.61 -2.92 3.20
C TYR A 117 -12.22 -3.20 4.65
N LYS A 118 -11.74 -2.17 5.33
CA LYS A 118 -11.15 -2.28 6.69
C LYS A 118 -10.02 -3.33 6.75
N ILE A 119 -9.23 -3.43 5.67
CA ILE A 119 -8.07 -4.34 5.54
C ILE A 119 -7.13 -4.22 6.75
N LYS A 120 -6.83 -2.99 7.19
CA LYS A 120 -5.99 -2.73 8.36
C LYS A 120 -6.57 -3.30 9.65
N LYS A 121 -7.89 -3.24 9.82
CA LYS A 121 -8.57 -3.87 10.96
C LYS A 121 -8.45 -5.38 10.91
N TYR A 122 -8.47 -5.98 9.71
CA TYR A 122 -8.39 -7.42 9.52
C TYR A 122 -7.01 -7.98 9.87
N PHE A 123 -5.91 -7.42 9.36
CA PHE A 123 -4.59 -7.95 9.70
C PHE A 123 -4.10 -7.53 11.10
N LEU A 124 -4.54 -6.38 11.64
CA LEU A 124 -4.22 -5.93 13.02
C LEU A 124 -5.23 -6.41 14.08
N GLU A 125 -5.90 -7.54 13.87
CA GLU A 125 -6.76 -8.15 14.90
C GLU A 125 -5.95 -8.67 16.09
N ASN A 126 -4.65 -8.90 15.90
CA ASN A 126 -3.71 -9.25 16.95
C ASN A 126 -2.34 -8.61 16.67
N ASN A 127 -1.40 -8.78 17.61
CA ASN A 127 -0.07 -8.17 17.53
C ASN A 127 1.03 -9.15 17.08
N ASN A 128 0.69 -10.39 16.75
CA ASN A 128 1.68 -11.37 16.29
C ASN A 128 2.08 -11.03 14.85
N LEU A 129 3.38 -10.72 14.63
CA LEU A 129 3.91 -10.35 13.33
C LEU A 129 3.59 -11.39 12.24
N LYS A 130 3.66 -12.66 12.62
CA LYS A 130 3.34 -13.80 11.75
C LYS A 130 1.90 -13.73 11.25
N ASP A 131 0.95 -13.48 12.14
CA ASP A 131 -0.47 -13.42 11.80
C ASP A 131 -0.80 -12.16 11.00
N ILE A 132 -0.16 -11.04 11.31
CA ILE A 132 -0.29 -9.79 10.55
C ILE A 132 0.18 -10.03 9.11
N ARG A 133 1.36 -10.65 8.93
CA ARG A 133 1.89 -11.05 7.62
C ARG A 133 0.93 -11.98 6.90
N GLY A 134 0.45 -13.02 7.57
CA GLY A 134 -0.48 -13.97 6.98
C GLY A 134 -1.82 -13.34 6.59
N GLY A 135 -2.30 -12.37 7.36
CA GLY A 135 -3.44 -11.54 7.01
C GLY A 135 -3.18 -10.76 5.71
N SER A 136 -2.02 -10.11 5.58
CA SER A 136 -1.63 -9.39 4.36
C SER A 136 -1.53 -10.31 3.15
N ILE A 137 -0.87 -11.47 3.29
CA ILE A 137 -0.76 -12.51 2.24
C ILE A 137 -2.14 -13.00 1.80
N LEU A 138 -3.07 -13.23 2.73
CA LEU A 138 -4.43 -13.64 2.38
C LEU A 138 -5.16 -12.56 1.57
N ILE A 139 -5.00 -11.27 1.91
CA ILE A 139 -5.62 -10.18 1.14
C ILE A 139 -5.01 -10.07 -0.26
N ASP A 140 -3.68 -10.24 -0.39
CA ASP A 140 -3.01 -10.26 -1.68
C ASP A 140 -3.48 -11.43 -2.55
N TYR A 141 -3.55 -12.63 -1.97
CA TYR A 141 -4.10 -13.83 -2.60
C TYR A 141 -5.53 -13.63 -3.10
N LEU A 142 -6.39 -13.00 -2.29
CA LEU A 142 -7.76 -12.69 -2.68
C LEU A 142 -7.82 -11.77 -3.91
N ASN A 143 -6.98 -10.74 -3.97
CA ASN A 143 -7.00 -9.76 -5.06
C ASN A 143 -6.40 -10.31 -6.36
N ASN A 144 -5.28 -11.03 -6.27
CA ASN A 144 -4.49 -11.40 -7.45
C ASN A 144 -4.89 -12.76 -7.99
N GLU A 145 -5.02 -13.79 -7.14
CA GLU A 145 -5.26 -15.16 -7.61
C GLU A 145 -6.74 -15.54 -7.58
N VAL A 146 -7.46 -15.26 -6.47
CA VAL A 146 -8.84 -15.75 -6.29
C VAL A 146 -9.82 -15.08 -7.25
N VAL A 147 -9.63 -13.80 -7.59
CA VAL A 147 -10.45 -13.12 -8.60
C VAL A 147 -10.32 -13.84 -9.95
N ILE A 148 -9.09 -14.12 -10.38
CA ILE A 148 -8.79 -14.79 -11.64
C ILE A 148 -9.36 -16.21 -11.64
N GLU A 149 -9.16 -16.97 -10.57
CA GLU A 149 -9.71 -18.32 -10.43
C GLU A 149 -11.23 -18.33 -10.50
N THR A 150 -11.89 -17.37 -9.84
CA THR A 150 -13.36 -17.29 -9.79
C THR A 150 -13.93 -16.92 -11.16
N LEU A 151 -13.28 -16.00 -11.87
CA LEU A 151 -13.66 -15.66 -13.25
C LEU A 151 -13.45 -16.84 -14.20
N SER A 152 -12.30 -17.52 -14.10
CA SER A 152 -11.97 -18.69 -14.92
C SER A 152 -12.97 -19.83 -14.72
N LYS A 153 -13.36 -20.12 -13.47
CA LYS A 153 -14.43 -21.09 -13.15
C LYS A 153 -15.80 -20.68 -13.70
N SER A 154 -16.00 -19.40 -13.95
CA SER A 154 -17.23 -18.85 -14.54
C SER A 154 -17.15 -18.69 -16.06
N GLY A 155 -16.08 -19.18 -16.70
CA GLY A 155 -15.87 -19.09 -18.16
C GLY A 155 -15.33 -17.73 -18.64
N PHE A 156 -14.85 -16.88 -17.75
CA PHE A 156 -14.25 -15.58 -18.07
C PHE A 156 -12.74 -15.59 -17.89
N SER A 157 -12.08 -14.66 -18.56
CA SER A 157 -10.63 -14.55 -18.59
C SER A 157 -10.14 -13.32 -17.83
N GLU A 158 -8.83 -13.24 -17.61
CA GLU A 158 -8.19 -12.11 -16.90
C GLU A 158 -8.45 -10.75 -17.55
N GLU A 159 -8.72 -10.69 -18.85
CA GLU A 159 -9.01 -9.42 -19.54
C GLU A 159 -10.34 -8.80 -19.10
N ASN A 160 -11.24 -9.58 -18.48
CA ASN A 160 -12.45 -9.07 -17.85
C ASN A 160 -12.15 -8.21 -16.62
N ILE A 161 -10.97 -8.31 -16.04
CA ILE A 161 -10.51 -7.47 -14.92
C ILE A 161 -9.94 -6.18 -15.49
N VAL A 162 -10.63 -5.05 -15.38
CA VAL A 162 -10.12 -3.74 -15.81
C VAL A 162 -8.95 -3.33 -14.92
N TYR A 163 -9.17 -3.33 -13.61
CA TYR A 163 -8.12 -3.13 -12.62
C TYR A 163 -8.43 -3.92 -11.34
N CYS A 164 -7.36 -4.32 -10.65
CA CYS A 164 -7.40 -4.92 -9.33
C CYS A 164 -6.18 -4.38 -8.55
N GLY A 165 -6.42 -3.74 -7.41
CA GLY A 165 -5.34 -3.13 -6.63
C GLY A 165 -5.84 -2.44 -5.36
N GLY A 166 -5.03 -2.51 -4.29
CA GLY A 166 -5.37 -1.88 -2.99
C GLY A 166 -6.70 -2.36 -2.39
N GLY A 167 -7.13 -3.58 -2.72
CA GLY A 167 -8.44 -4.11 -2.31
C GLY A 167 -9.63 -3.53 -3.08
N ASN A 168 -9.42 -2.88 -4.22
CA ASN A 168 -10.47 -2.45 -5.14
C ASN A 168 -10.42 -3.28 -6.42
N ILE A 169 -11.57 -3.76 -6.87
CA ILE A 169 -11.71 -4.66 -8.01
C ILE A 169 -12.73 -4.05 -8.98
N PHE A 170 -12.42 -4.04 -10.26
CA PHE A 170 -13.34 -3.58 -11.30
C PHE A 170 -13.31 -4.55 -12.47
N ILE A 171 -14.46 -5.14 -12.76
CA ILE A 171 -14.64 -6.23 -13.72
C ILE A 171 -15.74 -5.85 -14.70
N VAL A 172 -15.60 -6.26 -15.96
CA VAL A 172 -16.63 -6.14 -16.99
C VAL A 172 -16.92 -7.51 -17.58
N VAL A 173 -18.19 -7.93 -17.53
CA VAL A 173 -18.66 -9.23 -18.04
C VAL A 173 -19.91 -9.02 -18.92
N PRO A 174 -20.34 -10.03 -19.70
CA PRO A 174 -21.59 -9.95 -20.45
C PRO A 174 -22.80 -9.64 -19.54
N SER A 175 -23.81 -8.98 -20.09
CA SER A 175 -25.05 -8.66 -19.38
C SER A 175 -25.73 -9.93 -18.84
N GLY A 176 -26.13 -9.91 -17.57
CA GLY A 176 -26.77 -11.02 -16.87
C GLY A 176 -25.86 -11.75 -15.89
N GLU A 177 -24.54 -11.59 -16.03
CA GLU A 177 -23.54 -12.32 -15.26
C GLU A 177 -23.09 -11.58 -13.99
N GLY A 178 -23.28 -10.26 -13.94
CA GLY A 178 -22.71 -9.39 -12.90
C GLY A 178 -23.12 -9.79 -11.48
N LYS A 179 -24.41 -10.04 -11.26
CA LYS A 179 -24.93 -10.46 -9.94
C LYS A 179 -24.35 -11.81 -9.49
N GLN A 180 -24.16 -12.72 -10.45
CA GLN A 180 -23.65 -14.05 -10.18
C GLN A 180 -22.16 -14.00 -9.82
N ILE A 181 -21.39 -13.19 -10.55
CA ILE A 181 -19.98 -12.90 -10.24
C ILE A 181 -19.83 -12.24 -8.86
N CYS A 182 -20.65 -11.23 -8.53
CA CYS A 182 -20.65 -10.63 -7.19
C CYS A 182 -20.84 -11.69 -6.10
N LYS A 183 -21.83 -12.58 -6.26
CA LYS A 183 -22.10 -13.63 -5.29
C LYS A 183 -20.94 -14.62 -5.16
N TYR A 184 -20.36 -15.07 -6.27
CA TYR A 184 -19.24 -16.01 -6.24
C TYR A 184 -17.99 -15.42 -5.59
N LEU A 185 -17.65 -14.17 -5.91
CA LEU A 185 -16.51 -13.49 -5.30
C LEU A 185 -16.72 -13.26 -3.79
N GLU A 186 -17.92 -12.81 -3.37
CA GLU A 186 -18.22 -12.65 -1.94
C GLU A 186 -18.14 -13.97 -1.18
N GLN A 187 -18.62 -15.06 -1.77
CA GLN A 187 -18.53 -16.39 -1.19
C GLN A 187 -17.10 -16.88 -1.12
N ALA A 188 -16.30 -16.74 -2.19
CA ALA A 188 -14.90 -17.13 -2.20
C ALA A 188 -14.10 -16.35 -1.14
N PHE A 189 -14.28 -15.04 -1.08
CA PHE A 189 -13.56 -14.17 -0.14
C PHE A 189 -13.96 -14.48 1.30
N GLY A 190 -15.25 -14.60 1.57
CA GLY A 190 -15.78 -15.00 2.87
C GLY A 190 -15.36 -16.41 3.27
N ASN A 191 -15.23 -17.33 2.32
CA ASN A 191 -14.81 -18.69 2.62
C ASN A 191 -13.32 -18.81 2.88
N ILE A 192 -12.47 -17.97 2.31
CA ILE A 192 -11.01 -18.05 2.46
C ILE A 192 -10.54 -17.24 3.67
N ALA A 193 -10.89 -15.96 3.73
CA ALA A 193 -10.38 -15.05 4.76
C ALA A 193 -11.28 -14.97 6.00
N LEU A 194 -12.50 -15.53 5.94
CA LEU A 194 -13.50 -15.66 7.02
C LEU A 194 -14.01 -14.32 7.59
N THR A 195 -13.12 -13.48 8.08
CA THR A 195 -13.40 -12.24 8.82
C THR A 195 -13.02 -10.99 8.03
N ALA A 196 -12.36 -11.14 6.87
CA ALA A 196 -12.11 -10.03 5.97
C ALA A 196 -13.44 -9.53 5.38
N MET A 197 -13.70 -8.24 5.58
CA MET A 197 -14.92 -7.61 5.08
C MET A 197 -14.79 -7.32 3.59
N ASN A 198 -15.81 -7.72 2.83
CA ASN A 198 -15.85 -7.57 1.38
C ASN A 198 -17.27 -7.27 0.90
N ALA A 199 -17.39 -6.56 -0.20
CA ALA A 199 -18.65 -6.21 -0.83
C ALA A 199 -18.45 -6.08 -2.33
N PHE A 200 -19.42 -6.55 -3.10
CA PHE A 200 -19.45 -6.42 -4.56
C PHE A 200 -20.81 -5.94 -5.03
N GLU A 201 -20.82 -5.01 -5.97
CA GLU A 201 -22.04 -4.53 -6.64
C GLU A 201 -21.86 -4.52 -8.15
N SER A 202 -22.97 -4.61 -8.87
CA SER A 202 -22.99 -4.61 -10.32
C SER A 202 -24.08 -3.74 -10.92
N ILE A 203 -23.83 -3.19 -12.10
CA ILE A 203 -24.83 -2.49 -12.93
C ILE A 203 -24.74 -2.95 -14.37
N THR A 204 -25.89 -3.04 -15.03
CA THR A 204 -25.98 -3.33 -16.47
C THR A 204 -26.03 -2.02 -17.24
N ILE A 205 -25.14 -1.86 -18.21
CA ILE A 205 -25.02 -0.68 -19.08
C ILE A 205 -24.70 -1.13 -20.51
N SER A 206 -24.75 -0.22 -21.48
CA SER A 206 -24.16 -0.47 -22.80
C SER A 206 -22.63 -0.34 -22.77
N LEU A 207 -21.95 -1.02 -23.70
CA LEU A 207 -20.51 -0.85 -23.89
C LEU A 207 -20.16 0.60 -24.25
N TYR A 208 -21.04 1.28 -24.98
CA TYR A 208 -20.91 2.71 -25.28
C TYR A 208 -20.88 3.57 -24.00
N GLU A 209 -21.86 3.39 -23.11
CA GLU A 209 -21.88 4.13 -21.83
C GLU A 209 -20.62 3.84 -21.02
N PHE A 210 -20.19 2.57 -20.94
CA PHE A 210 -18.95 2.19 -20.25
C PHE A 210 -17.73 2.97 -20.76
N ALA A 211 -17.63 3.14 -22.07
CA ALA A 211 -16.49 3.77 -22.71
C ALA A 211 -16.51 5.31 -22.63
N PHE A 212 -17.68 5.93 -22.80
CA PHE A 212 -17.81 7.39 -22.97
C PHE A 212 -18.46 8.13 -21.79
N ASP A 213 -19.07 7.41 -20.83
CA ASP A 213 -19.67 7.97 -19.60
C ASP A 213 -19.10 7.31 -18.32
N PHE A 214 -17.86 6.83 -18.41
CA PHE A 214 -17.17 6.07 -17.36
C PHE A 214 -17.20 6.76 -16.00
N LYS A 215 -16.95 8.08 -15.94
CA LYS A 215 -16.93 8.84 -14.69
C LYS A 215 -18.25 8.77 -13.92
N HIS A 216 -19.36 9.02 -14.61
CA HIS A 216 -20.69 8.98 -14.02
C HIS A 216 -21.03 7.56 -13.56
N ILE A 217 -20.79 6.56 -14.40
CA ILE A 217 -21.00 5.13 -14.10
C ILE A 217 -20.19 4.68 -12.88
N SER A 218 -18.91 5.03 -12.84
CA SER A 218 -18.03 4.72 -11.71
C SER A 218 -18.52 5.39 -10.42
N GLY A 219 -19.04 6.61 -10.50
CA GLY A 219 -19.69 7.32 -9.39
C GLY A 219 -20.90 6.56 -8.84
N VAL A 220 -21.88 6.27 -9.71
CA VAL A 220 -23.10 5.53 -9.34
C VAL A 220 -22.77 4.16 -8.72
N LEU A 221 -21.82 3.43 -9.32
CA LEU A 221 -21.43 2.11 -8.83
C LEU A 221 -20.69 2.20 -7.49
N SER A 222 -19.93 3.28 -7.26
CA SER A 222 -19.28 3.54 -5.96
C SER A 222 -20.30 3.80 -4.86
N GLU A 223 -21.32 4.59 -5.13
CA GLU A 223 -22.39 4.89 -4.17
C GLU A 223 -23.13 3.61 -3.75
N LYS A 224 -23.55 2.79 -4.74
CA LYS A 224 -24.18 1.49 -4.49
C LYS A 224 -23.30 0.57 -3.64
N LEU A 225 -22.01 0.52 -3.95
CA LEU A 225 -21.06 -0.30 -3.20
C LEU A 225 -20.94 0.19 -1.74
N GLU A 226 -20.87 1.50 -1.51
CA GLU A 226 -20.82 2.06 -0.15
C GLU A 226 -22.11 1.80 0.65
N GLU A 227 -23.27 1.82 0.02
CA GLU A 227 -24.53 1.40 0.66
C GLU A 227 -24.49 -0.09 1.03
N ARG A 228 -24.06 -0.95 0.12
CA ARG A 228 -23.93 -2.40 0.38
C ARG A 228 -22.98 -2.67 1.55
N LYS A 229 -21.85 -1.96 1.64
CA LYS A 229 -20.89 -2.08 2.76
C LYS A 229 -21.54 -1.83 4.12
N LYS A 230 -22.51 -0.91 4.20
CA LYS A 230 -23.24 -0.59 5.45
C LYS A 230 -24.26 -1.67 5.83
N LEU A 231 -24.85 -2.35 4.84
CA LEU A 231 -25.90 -3.36 5.04
C LEU A 231 -25.36 -4.77 5.32
N ARG A 232 -24.09 -5.04 4.95
CA ARG A 232 -23.47 -6.36 5.12
C ARG A 232 -23.30 -6.73 6.58
N LEU A 233 -23.95 -7.83 6.98
CA LEU A 233 -23.73 -8.49 8.26
C LEU A 233 -22.68 -9.60 8.12
N TYR A 234 -21.83 -9.71 9.14
CA TYR A 234 -20.77 -10.70 9.24
C TYR A 234 -20.98 -11.55 10.49
N LYS A 235 -20.74 -12.86 10.36
CA LYS A 235 -20.76 -13.77 11.50
C LYS A 235 -19.60 -13.44 12.44
N VAL A 236 -19.82 -13.54 13.74
CA VAL A 236 -18.76 -13.34 14.76
C VAL A 236 -17.76 -14.50 14.72
N ASN A 237 -18.27 -15.74 14.67
CA ASN A 237 -17.51 -16.98 14.59
C ASN A 237 -17.71 -17.64 13.20
N PRO A 238 -17.16 -17.07 12.11
CA PRO A 238 -17.22 -17.68 10.79
C PRO A 238 -16.30 -18.89 10.72
N ASP A 239 -16.80 -19.97 10.12
CA ASP A 239 -16.05 -21.19 9.87
C ASP A 239 -16.63 -21.97 8.68
N ASN A 240 -15.82 -22.83 8.06
CA ASN A 240 -16.22 -23.71 6.97
C ASN A 240 -15.23 -24.88 6.77
N ASP A 241 -15.62 -25.84 5.93
CA ASP A 241 -14.86 -27.06 5.66
C ASP A 241 -13.75 -26.90 4.60
N LEU A 242 -13.34 -25.67 4.27
CA LEU A 242 -12.24 -25.45 3.33
C LEU A 242 -10.95 -26.04 3.90
N LYS A 243 -10.41 -27.05 3.22
CA LYS A 243 -9.26 -27.84 3.73
C LYS A 243 -7.91 -27.24 3.39
N SER A 244 -7.78 -26.58 2.26
CA SER A 244 -6.53 -25.97 1.82
C SER A 244 -6.78 -24.82 0.86
N ILE A 245 -5.77 -23.96 0.73
CA ILE A 245 -5.66 -22.94 -0.31
C ILE A 245 -4.29 -23.06 -0.96
N ASN A 246 -4.17 -22.60 -2.21
CA ASN A 246 -2.91 -22.60 -2.93
C ASN A 246 -2.52 -21.15 -3.21
N ILE A 247 -1.43 -20.69 -2.63
CA ILE A 247 -0.91 -19.33 -2.83
C ILE A 247 0.40 -19.45 -3.60
N LYS A 248 0.44 -18.94 -4.84
CA LYS A 248 1.63 -18.98 -5.71
C LYS A 248 2.27 -20.37 -5.84
N GLY A 249 1.44 -21.40 -5.99
CA GLY A 249 1.90 -22.78 -6.11
C GLY A 249 2.27 -23.47 -4.79
N LYS A 250 2.15 -22.79 -3.63
CA LYS A 250 2.33 -23.37 -2.30
C LYS A 250 0.98 -23.69 -1.66
N SER A 251 0.75 -24.97 -1.37
CA SER A 251 -0.44 -25.42 -0.65
C SER A 251 -0.31 -25.12 0.85
N ILE A 252 -1.32 -24.44 1.40
CA ILE A 252 -1.51 -24.23 2.83
C ILE A 252 -2.67 -25.11 3.26
N ASN A 253 -2.39 -26.14 4.06
CA ASN A 253 -3.39 -27.09 4.54
C ASN A 253 -3.90 -26.66 5.92
N PHE A 254 -5.21 -26.43 6.02
CA PHE A 254 -5.90 -26.18 7.28
C PHE A 254 -6.31 -27.48 7.98
N SER A 255 -6.49 -28.57 7.23
CA SER A 255 -6.88 -29.88 7.75
C SER A 255 -5.81 -30.61 8.55
N GLU A 256 -4.57 -30.11 8.57
CA GLU A 256 -3.50 -30.64 9.43
C GLU A 256 -3.77 -30.37 10.92
N TYR A 257 -4.71 -29.48 11.23
CA TYR A 257 -5.12 -29.16 12.60
C TYR A 257 -6.51 -29.72 12.87
N GLU A 258 -6.57 -30.73 13.73
CA GLU A 258 -7.84 -31.26 14.24
C GLU A 258 -8.45 -30.30 15.26
N GLU A 259 -9.79 -30.26 15.28
CA GLU A 259 -10.50 -29.51 16.31
C GLU A 259 -10.16 -30.06 17.69
N ALA A 260 -9.70 -29.19 18.60
CA ALA A 260 -9.36 -29.64 19.93
C ALA A 260 -10.64 -30.05 20.67
N VAL A 261 -10.75 -31.33 21.03
CA VAL A 261 -11.93 -31.90 21.72
C VAL A 261 -12.22 -31.14 23.00
N GLU A 262 -11.19 -30.73 23.73
CA GLU A 262 -11.28 -29.95 24.97
C GLU A 262 -11.85 -28.54 24.79
N LEU A 263 -11.81 -27.97 23.58
CA LEU A 263 -12.35 -26.64 23.30
C LEU A 263 -13.84 -26.69 22.89
N LYS A 264 -14.37 -27.85 22.52
CA LYS A 264 -15.76 -27.98 22.04
C LYS A 264 -16.77 -27.63 23.14
N GLY A 265 -17.57 -26.59 22.91
CA GLY A 265 -18.60 -26.14 23.86
C GLY A 265 -18.04 -25.53 25.16
N SER A 266 -16.73 -25.28 25.22
CA SER A 266 -16.04 -24.75 26.41
C SER A 266 -16.27 -23.25 26.63
N GLY A 267 -16.65 -22.51 25.59
CA GLY A 267 -16.72 -21.04 25.62
C GLY A 267 -15.36 -20.34 25.72
N VAL A 268 -14.26 -21.07 25.48
CA VAL A 268 -12.90 -20.50 25.49
C VAL A 268 -12.74 -19.52 24.34
N VAL A 269 -12.30 -18.31 24.66
CA VAL A 269 -11.99 -17.26 23.68
C VAL A 269 -10.60 -17.50 23.09
N CYS A 270 -10.46 -17.22 21.80
CA CYS A 270 -9.21 -17.25 21.05
C CYS A 270 -8.18 -16.32 21.68
N LYS A 271 -7.04 -16.88 22.11
CA LYS A 271 -5.91 -16.18 22.74
C LYS A 271 -5.26 -15.12 21.84
N LEU A 272 -5.42 -15.23 20.51
CA LEU A 272 -4.80 -14.30 19.57
C LEU A 272 -5.65 -13.05 19.35
N CYS A 273 -6.93 -13.21 19.01
CA CYS A 273 -7.80 -12.06 18.69
C CYS A 273 -8.67 -11.57 19.83
N ASP A 274 -8.77 -12.32 20.94
CA ASP A 274 -9.60 -12.01 22.12
C ASP A 274 -11.09 -11.72 21.82
N ILE A 275 -11.58 -12.12 20.65
CA ILE A 275 -12.95 -11.80 20.18
C ILE A 275 -13.78 -13.05 19.90
N ARG A 276 -13.17 -14.12 19.39
CA ARG A 276 -13.88 -15.26 18.78
C ARG A 276 -13.67 -16.53 19.55
N ASP A 277 -14.56 -17.49 19.38
CA ASP A 277 -14.45 -18.81 20.02
C ASP A 277 -13.23 -19.56 19.47
N ALA A 278 -12.45 -20.13 20.39
CA ALA A 278 -11.32 -20.97 20.04
C ALA A 278 -11.80 -22.36 19.59
N LYS A 279 -11.09 -22.94 18.62
CA LYS A 279 -11.42 -24.24 18.02
C LYS A 279 -10.20 -25.14 17.85
N TYR A 280 -9.02 -24.55 17.69
CA TYR A 280 -7.77 -25.25 17.45
C TYR A 280 -6.74 -24.92 18.52
N LEU A 281 -5.77 -25.81 18.70
CA LEU A 281 -4.57 -25.56 19.49
C LEU A 281 -3.39 -25.45 18.54
N ILE A 282 -2.57 -24.42 18.72
CA ILE A 282 -1.33 -24.23 17.96
C ILE A 282 -0.16 -24.04 18.91
N GLU A 283 1.04 -24.42 18.46
CA GLU A 283 2.28 -24.15 19.19
C GLU A 283 2.76 -22.71 18.94
N GLU A 284 2.93 -21.95 20.01
CA GLU A 284 3.57 -20.64 20.04
C GLU A 284 4.86 -20.71 20.88
N SER A 285 5.65 -19.63 20.86
CA SER A 285 6.86 -19.51 21.69
C SER A 285 6.59 -19.72 23.18
N ASP A 286 5.40 -19.30 23.64
CA ASP A 286 5.00 -19.32 25.04
C ASP A 286 4.16 -20.55 25.41
N GLY A 287 4.18 -21.59 24.56
CA GLY A 287 3.43 -22.83 24.71
C GLY A 287 2.20 -22.93 23.81
N LEU A 288 1.25 -23.78 24.17
CA LEU A 288 0.02 -23.99 23.38
C LEU A 288 -0.91 -22.77 23.48
N ALA A 289 -1.46 -22.36 22.34
CA ALA A 289 -2.44 -21.29 22.22
C ALA A 289 -3.75 -21.82 21.63
N SER A 290 -4.87 -21.51 22.29
CA SER A 290 -6.22 -21.76 21.78
C SER A 290 -6.61 -20.69 20.77
N VAL A 291 -6.95 -21.08 19.55
CA VAL A 291 -7.15 -20.14 18.43
C VAL A 291 -8.41 -20.41 17.63
N CYS A 292 -9.02 -19.35 17.10
CA CYS A 292 -10.19 -19.45 16.23
C CYS A 292 -9.78 -19.78 14.78
N PRO A 293 -10.73 -20.23 13.92
CA PRO A 293 -10.44 -20.56 12.52
C PRO A 293 -9.76 -19.43 11.74
N SER A 294 -10.18 -18.18 11.94
CA SER A 294 -9.58 -17.03 11.24
C SER A 294 -8.13 -16.79 11.64
N CYS A 295 -7.83 -16.85 12.94
CA CYS A 295 -6.45 -16.69 13.42
C CYS A 295 -5.56 -17.85 12.98
N LEU A 296 -6.06 -19.09 12.98
CA LEU A 296 -5.32 -20.24 12.45
C LEU A 296 -4.89 -20.00 11.00
N ARG A 297 -5.80 -19.56 10.13
CA ARG A 297 -5.49 -19.31 8.72
C ARG A 297 -4.44 -18.23 8.53
N LYS A 298 -4.54 -17.12 9.27
CA LYS A 298 -3.51 -16.06 9.28
C LYS A 298 -2.18 -16.63 9.75
N HIS A 299 -2.18 -17.36 10.86
CA HIS A 299 -0.98 -17.95 11.43
C HIS A 299 -0.26 -18.89 10.46
N LEU A 300 -1.00 -19.76 9.75
CA LEU A 300 -0.44 -20.68 8.78
C LEU A 300 0.07 -19.97 7.52
N SER A 301 -0.69 -19.04 6.97
CA SER A 301 -0.26 -18.23 5.83
C SER A 301 0.98 -17.37 6.14
N GLY A 302 1.13 -16.95 7.39
CA GLY A 302 2.25 -16.15 7.87
C GLY A 302 3.56 -16.91 8.11
N LYS A 303 3.56 -18.25 8.09
CA LYS A 303 4.77 -19.08 8.26
C LYS A 303 5.79 -18.85 7.14
N ALA A 304 5.33 -18.51 5.94
CA ALA A 304 6.21 -18.23 4.81
C ALA A 304 6.93 -16.89 4.97
N LYS A 305 8.10 -16.76 4.33
CA LYS A 305 8.77 -15.47 4.16
C LYS A 305 7.83 -14.48 3.48
N SER A 306 7.95 -13.20 3.84
CA SER A 306 7.12 -12.14 3.26
C SER A 306 7.33 -12.08 1.73
N ILE A 307 6.22 -11.95 1.00
CA ILE A 307 6.16 -11.79 -0.46
C ILE A 307 7.03 -10.62 -0.94
N PHE A 308 7.10 -9.59 -0.10
CA PHE A 308 7.78 -8.35 -0.38
C PHE A 308 9.31 -8.51 -0.44
N TYR A 309 9.89 -9.60 0.09
CA TYR A 309 11.32 -9.87 -0.09
C TYR A 309 11.65 -10.36 -1.50
N ASP A 310 10.74 -11.15 -2.10
CA ASP A 310 10.90 -11.57 -3.50
C ASP A 310 10.73 -10.35 -4.42
N GLU A 311 9.72 -9.51 -4.17
CA GLU A 311 9.52 -8.24 -4.90
C GLU A 311 10.73 -7.29 -4.75
N PHE A 312 11.28 -7.17 -3.53
CA PHE A 312 12.48 -6.37 -3.29
C PHE A 312 13.66 -6.89 -4.11
N LYS A 313 13.90 -8.21 -4.12
CA LYS A 313 14.99 -8.84 -4.88
C LYS A 313 14.83 -8.59 -6.37
N GLU A 314 13.63 -8.75 -6.91
CA GLU A 314 13.34 -8.55 -8.33
C GLU A 314 13.52 -7.09 -8.76
N GLN A 315 13.07 -6.13 -7.95
CA GLN A 315 13.16 -4.71 -8.30
C GLN A 315 14.57 -4.13 -8.10
N THR A 316 15.26 -4.51 -7.03
CA THR A 316 16.58 -3.94 -6.68
C THR A 316 17.75 -4.73 -7.22
N GLN A 317 17.53 -5.99 -7.64
CA GLN A 317 18.57 -6.97 -7.99
C GLN A 317 19.54 -7.27 -6.84
N VAL A 318 19.13 -6.98 -5.60
CA VAL A 318 19.91 -7.25 -4.38
C VAL A 318 19.29 -8.40 -3.59
N GLU A 319 20.12 -9.38 -3.24
CA GLU A 319 19.73 -10.47 -2.36
C GLU A 319 20.02 -10.12 -0.91
N LEU A 320 18.97 -10.11 -0.09
CA LEU A 320 19.09 -9.77 1.33
C LEU A 320 19.73 -10.90 2.13
N LYS A 321 20.68 -10.55 3.00
CA LYS A 321 21.24 -11.50 3.97
C LYS A 321 20.21 -11.95 5.00
N TYR A 322 19.28 -11.05 5.35
CA TYR A 322 18.24 -11.28 6.35
C TYR A 322 16.85 -11.27 5.70
N ASN A 323 16.39 -12.44 5.24
CA ASN A 323 15.09 -12.60 4.57
C ASN A 323 14.07 -13.43 5.38
N ASN A 324 14.38 -13.72 6.65
CA ASN A 324 13.57 -14.56 7.53
C ASN A 324 13.36 -13.91 8.90
N ILE A 325 12.75 -12.72 8.89
CA ILE A 325 12.32 -12.02 10.10
C ILE A 325 11.14 -12.80 10.70
N LYS A 326 11.29 -13.31 11.92
CA LYS A 326 10.24 -14.06 12.62
C LYS A 326 9.51 -13.17 13.61
N SER A 327 10.26 -12.27 14.25
CA SER A 327 9.78 -11.33 15.25
C SER A 327 10.27 -9.92 14.94
N ILE A 328 9.64 -8.93 15.56
CA ILE A 328 10.03 -7.52 15.41
C ILE A 328 11.44 -7.29 15.97
N ASP A 329 11.81 -8.02 17.02
CA ASP A 329 13.12 -7.93 17.68
C ASP A 329 14.27 -8.33 16.73
N ASP A 330 14.00 -9.16 15.71
CA ASP A 330 14.99 -9.52 14.69
C ASP A 330 15.43 -8.31 13.83
N ILE A 331 14.57 -7.27 13.74
CA ILE A 331 14.84 -6.01 13.03
C ILE A 331 15.84 -5.18 13.84
N SER A 332 15.45 -4.76 15.05
CA SER A 332 16.24 -3.97 16.00
C SER A 332 15.49 -3.81 17.32
N ASP A 333 16.19 -3.56 18.43
CA ASP A 333 15.58 -3.22 19.73
C ASP A 333 14.74 -1.93 19.67
N ASP A 334 15.21 -0.95 18.89
CA ASP A 334 14.51 0.30 18.61
C ASP A 334 14.05 0.31 17.15
N ILE A 335 12.73 0.27 16.96
CA ILE A 335 12.11 0.23 15.65
C ILE A 335 11.38 1.55 15.33
N ALA A 336 11.14 1.76 14.05
CA ALA A 336 10.22 2.76 13.55
C ALA A 336 9.11 2.10 12.73
N VAL A 337 7.87 2.41 13.10
CA VAL A 337 6.70 2.19 12.24
C VAL A 337 6.54 3.41 11.34
N ILE A 338 6.61 3.17 10.03
CA ILE A 338 6.42 4.18 8.99
C ILE A 338 5.08 3.89 8.31
N TYR A 339 4.16 4.84 8.42
CA TYR A 339 2.85 4.78 7.76
C TYR A 339 2.67 5.96 6.81
N GLY A 340 2.51 5.67 5.52
CA GLY A 340 2.42 6.67 4.44
C GLY A 340 1.16 6.49 3.60
N ASP A 341 0.64 7.60 3.09
CA ASP A 341 -0.54 7.62 2.21
C ASP A 341 -0.44 8.79 1.22
N GLY A 342 -0.79 8.52 -0.04
CA GLY A 342 -0.82 9.54 -1.09
C GLY A 342 -1.77 10.69 -0.77
N ASN A 343 -1.40 11.91 -1.18
CA ASN A 343 -2.23 13.09 -0.98
C ASN A 343 -3.28 13.23 -2.09
N ASN A 344 -4.52 13.53 -1.68
CA ASN A 344 -5.66 13.77 -2.57
C ASN A 344 -6.06 12.60 -3.49
N MET A 345 -5.63 11.37 -3.21
CA MET A 345 -5.90 10.20 -4.07
C MET A 345 -7.39 9.96 -4.35
N GLY A 346 -8.24 10.01 -3.33
CA GLY A 346 -9.69 9.88 -3.52
C GLY A 346 -10.29 10.94 -4.45
N LYS A 347 -9.79 12.19 -4.38
CA LYS A 347 -10.23 13.27 -5.26
C LYS A 347 -9.77 13.04 -6.71
N ILE A 348 -8.52 12.60 -6.88
CA ILE A 348 -7.96 12.26 -8.20
C ILE A 348 -8.79 11.16 -8.84
N VAL A 349 -9.09 10.09 -8.10
CA VAL A 349 -9.93 8.97 -8.55
C VAL A 349 -11.34 9.43 -8.96
N MET A 350 -11.93 10.40 -8.26
CA MET A 350 -13.22 11.00 -8.62
C MET A 350 -13.17 11.90 -9.86
N GLU A 351 -12.00 12.41 -10.22
CA GLU A 351 -11.80 13.31 -11.37
C GLU A 351 -11.47 12.56 -12.67
N ILE A 352 -11.12 11.27 -12.58
CA ILE A 352 -10.85 10.39 -13.72
C ILE A 352 -12.07 10.33 -14.66
N GLN A 353 -11.84 10.59 -15.95
CA GLN A 353 -12.92 10.73 -16.94
C GLN A 353 -13.19 9.43 -17.68
N ASN A 354 -12.18 8.58 -17.86
CA ASN A 354 -12.28 7.37 -18.71
C ASN A 354 -11.54 6.16 -18.13
N VAL A 355 -11.81 4.99 -18.72
CA VAL A 355 -11.28 3.71 -18.28
C VAL A 355 -9.75 3.61 -18.41
N PHE A 356 -9.15 4.18 -19.46
CA PHE A 356 -7.71 4.12 -19.67
C PHE A 356 -6.94 4.95 -18.64
N GLU A 357 -7.44 6.13 -18.29
CA GLU A 357 -6.92 6.93 -17.18
C GLU A 357 -6.95 6.14 -15.86
N MET A 358 -8.04 5.42 -15.57
CA MET A 358 -8.15 4.58 -14.38
C MET A 358 -7.13 3.44 -14.37
N MET A 359 -7.02 2.70 -15.47
CA MET A 359 -6.06 1.59 -15.59
C MET A 359 -4.62 2.07 -15.43
N TYR A 360 -4.27 3.16 -16.11
CA TYR A 360 -2.95 3.79 -16.01
C TYR A 360 -2.67 4.27 -14.59
N PHE A 361 -3.59 5.01 -13.99
CA PHE A 361 -3.46 5.53 -12.64
C PHE A 361 -3.26 4.41 -11.61
N SER A 362 -4.09 3.36 -11.66
CA SER A 362 -3.99 2.22 -10.74
C SER A 362 -2.64 1.53 -10.84
N ARG A 363 -2.15 1.22 -12.05
CA ARG A 363 -0.83 0.58 -12.22
C ARG A 363 0.31 1.48 -11.81
N LYS A 364 0.30 2.73 -12.28
CA LYS A 364 1.37 3.68 -12.04
C LYS A 364 1.54 3.96 -10.55
N THR A 365 0.43 4.09 -9.82
CA THR A 365 0.46 4.28 -8.37
C THR A 365 1.11 3.10 -7.66
N ASP A 366 0.67 1.87 -7.95
CA ASP A 366 1.27 0.68 -7.33
C ASP A 366 2.78 0.56 -7.62
N THR A 367 3.17 0.71 -8.89
CA THR A 367 4.56 0.65 -9.34
C THR A 367 5.43 1.71 -8.66
N ILE A 368 5.00 2.98 -8.65
CA ILE A 368 5.76 4.07 -8.04
C ILE A 368 5.90 3.86 -6.54
N THR A 369 4.83 3.48 -5.85
CA THR A 369 4.86 3.25 -4.40
C THR A 369 5.84 2.15 -4.03
N LYS A 370 5.74 0.98 -4.67
CA LYS A 370 6.64 -0.16 -4.41
C LYS A 370 8.10 0.19 -4.69
N ARG A 371 8.35 0.77 -5.87
CA ARG A 371 9.69 1.20 -6.29
C ARG A 371 10.28 2.22 -5.31
N SER A 372 9.49 3.20 -4.88
CA SER A 372 9.93 4.24 -3.95
C SER A 372 10.38 3.65 -2.62
N VAL A 373 9.66 2.65 -2.10
CA VAL A 373 10.01 1.97 -0.84
C VAL A 373 11.24 1.09 -1.00
N TYR A 374 11.28 0.21 -1.99
CA TYR A 374 12.39 -0.73 -2.13
C TYR A 374 13.70 -0.03 -2.49
N GLU A 375 13.69 0.95 -3.38
CA GLU A 375 14.88 1.72 -3.68
C GLU A 375 15.34 2.53 -2.45
N ALA A 376 14.43 3.13 -1.68
CA ALA A 376 14.80 3.87 -0.47
C ALA A 376 15.45 2.98 0.60
N ILE A 377 14.93 1.76 0.79
CA ILE A 377 15.50 0.76 1.69
C ILE A 377 16.88 0.33 1.18
N ASN A 378 17.00 -0.04 -0.10
CA ASN A 378 18.26 -0.50 -0.69
C ASN A 378 19.36 0.57 -0.63
N GLU A 379 19.04 1.81 -1.00
CA GLU A 379 20.00 2.93 -0.95
C GLU A 379 20.43 3.29 0.49
N THR A 380 19.70 2.86 1.51
CA THR A 380 20.01 3.20 2.91
C THR A 380 20.71 2.06 3.64
N MET A 381 20.28 0.81 3.41
CA MET A 381 20.77 -0.35 4.17
C MET A 381 21.41 -1.44 3.29
N GLY A 382 21.23 -1.41 1.96
CA GLY A 382 21.82 -2.38 1.04
C GLY A 382 21.42 -3.84 1.33
N GLU A 383 22.37 -4.76 1.18
CA GLU A 383 22.20 -6.20 1.42
C GLU A 383 21.95 -6.56 2.91
N ASP A 384 22.32 -5.67 3.83
CA ASP A 384 22.13 -5.82 5.28
C ASP A 384 20.77 -5.29 5.75
N ALA A 385 19.89 -4.89 4.82
CA ALA A 385 18.58 -4.36 5.14
C ALA A 385 17.75 -5.35 5.97
N LYS A 386 17.31 -4.86 7.13
CA LYS A 386 16.34 -5.52 8.00
C LYS A 386 15.08 -4.68 8.01
N PHE A 387 13.98 -5.23 7.51
CA PHE A 387 12.69 -4.53 7.49
C PHE A 387 11.56 -5.55 7.36
N GLU A 388 10.38 -5.17 7.82
CA GLU A 388 9.15 -5.89 7.54
C GLU A 388 8.18 -4.97 6.81
N VAL A 389 7.62 -5.44 5.71
CA VAL A 389 6.51 -4.77 5.01
C VAL A 389 5.20 -5.41 5.46
N ILE A 390 4.33 -4.62 6.09
CA ILE A 390 3.01 -5.06 6.55
C ILE A 390 1.99 -4.90 5.42
N ALA A 391 1.98 -3.72 4.79
CA ALA A 391 1.16 -3.43 3.62
C ALA A 391 1.92 -2.50 2.69
N LEU A 392 1.95 -2.83 1.39
CA LEU A 392 2.56 -2.01 0.36
C LEU A 392 1.82 -2.25 -0.95
N GLY A 393 1.09 -1.24 -1.41
CA GLY A 393 0.36 -1.32 -2.67
C GLY A 393 -0.67 -0.20 -2.82
N GLY A 394 -0.98 0.14 -4.07
CA GLY A 394 -1.69 1.38 -4.37
C GLY A 394 -0.90 2.56 -3.81
N ASP A 395 -1.55 3.40 -2.99
CA ASP A 395 -0.97 4.59 -2.37
C ASP A 395 -0.58 4.44 -0.89
N ASP A 396 -0.76 3.24 -0.32
CA ASP A 396 -0.64 2.96 1.11
C ASP A 396 0.71 2.28 1.42
N ILE A 397 1.44 2.82 2.38
CA ILE A 397 2.72 2.29 2.86
C ILE A 397 2.60 1.99 4.34
N PHE A 398 2.88 0.76 4.74
CA PHE A 398 3.02 0.38 6.13
C PHE A 398 4.21 -0.57 6.30
N ILE A 399 5.32 -0.02 6.80
CA ILE A 399 6.58 -0.75 6.97
C ILE A 399 7.15 -0.55 8.37
N ILE A 400 7.96 -1.50 8.81
CA ILE A 400 8.72 -1.48 10.06
C ILE A 400 10.21 -1.57 9.71
N VAL A 401 10.99 -0.62 10.21
CA VAL A 401 12.43 -0.51 9.95
C VAL A 401 13.19 -0.20 11.25
N PRO A 402 14.52 -0.35 11.31
CA PRO A 402 15.31 0.11 12.44
C PRO A 402 15.14 1.62 12.63
N ALA A 403 15.02 2.06 13.88
CA ALA A 403 14.76 3.47 14.19
C ALA A 403 15.82 4.40 13.58
N LYS A 404 17.10 4.02 13.67
CA LYS A 404 18.25 4.78 13.16
C LYS A 404 18.17 5.13 11.66
N ASP A 405 17.54 4.27 10.85
CA ASP A 405 17.49 4.41 9.39
C ASP A 405 16.19 5.09 8.92
N SER A 406 15.21 5.25 9.82
CA SER A 406 13.84 5.62 9.51
C SER A 406 13.70 6.99 8.81
N PHE A 407 14.51 7.98 9.19
CA PHE A 407 14.43 9.33 8.62
C PHE A 407 15.01 9.37 7.21
N ASN A 408 16.14 8.70 6.99
CA ASN A 408 16.77 8.60 5.67
C ASN A 408 15.88 7.81 4.69
N ILE A 409 15.30 6.69 5.15
CA ILE A 409 14.33 5.93 4.36
C ILE A 409 13.12 6.80 4.02
N THR A 410 12.52 7.47 5.00
CA THR A 410 11.32 8.31 4.79
C THR A 410 11.55 9.43 3.80
N THR A 411 12.66 10.17 3.94
CA THR A 411 12.96 11.29 3.04
C THR A 411 13.16 10.85 1.60
N LYS A 412 13.76 9.67 1.38
CA LYS A 412 13.92 9.04 0.07
C LYS A 412 12.59 8.52 -0.50
N ILE A 413 11.73 7.90 0.32
CA ILE A 413 10.39 7.45 -0.10
C ILE A 413 9.60 8.63 -0.66
N ILE A 414 9.50 9.73 0.11
CA ILE A 414 8.75 10.91 -0.30
C ILE A 414 9.32 11.47 -1.62
N ASP A 415 10.64 11.59 -1.71
CA ASP A 415 11.28 12.12 -2.92
C ASP A 415 11.00 11.30 -4.18
N LYS A 416 11.14 9.97 -4.08
CA LYS A 416 10.96 9.06 -5.21
C LYS A 416 9.49 9.01 -5.62
N PHE A 417 8.58 9.01 -4.64
CA PHE A 417 7.16 9.01 -4.90
C PHE A 417 6.71 10.31 -5.58
N ASP A 418 7.04 11.46 -4.98
CA ASP A 418 6.67 12.78 -5.50
C ASP A 418 7.24 12.98 -6.91
N LYS A 419 8.53 12.65 -7.13
CA LYS A 419 9.17 12.74 -8.46
C LYS A 419 8.55 11.77 -9.47
N GLY A 420 8.15 10.56 -9.04
CA GLY A 420 7.45 9.59 -9.90
C GLY A 420 6.13 10.14 -10.48
N PHE A 421 5.52 11.08 -9.77
CA PHE A 421 4.33 11.81 -10.21
C PHE A 421 4.59 13.25 -10.63
N ASN A 422 5.84 13.62 -10.95
CA ASN A 422 6.22 14.99 -11.34
C ASN A 422 5.77 16.06 -10.33
N ASN A 423 5.66 15.70 -9.06
CA ASN A 423 5.16 16.52 -7.94
C ASN A 423 3.69 16.96 -8.06
N GLU A 424 2.91 16.35 -8.95
CA GLU A 424 1.45 16.57 -9.04
C GLU A 424 0.71 15.80 -7.94
N ILE A 425 1.26 14.66 -7.56
CA ILE A 425 0.80 13.83 -6.45
C ILE A 425 1.96 13.70 -5.49
N THR A 426 1.69 13.99 -4.21
CA THR A 426 2.70 13.95 -3.16
C THR A 426 2.34 12.95 -2.08
N MET A 427 3.31 12.55 -1.25
CA MET A 427 3.09 11.62 -0.14
C MET A 427 3.25 12.29 1.22
N SER A 428 2.36 11.94 2.15
CA SER A 428 2.57 12.27 3.57
C SER A 428 2.85 11.01 4.36
N ILE A 429 3.71 11.13 5.39
CA ILE A 429 4.16 10.01 6.21
C ILE A 429 4.06 10.36 7.70
N GLY A 430 3.56 9.42 8.50
CA GLY A 430 3.65 9.42 9.95
C GLY A 430 4.68 8.40 10.42
N ILE A 431 5.59 8.80 11.30
CA ILE A 431 6.59 7.91 11.91
C ILE A 431 6.35 7.79 13.41
N VAL A 432 6.42 6.57 13.92
CA VAL A 432 6.43 6.28 15.36
C VAL A 432 7.65 5.45 15.69
N ILE A 433 8.49 5.96 16.59
CA ILE A 433 9.67 5.26 17.10
C ILE A 433 9.34 4.67 18.47
N SER A 434 9.63 3.40 18.68
CA SER A 434 9.38 2.70 19.94
C SER A 434 10.30 1.50 20.12
N LYS A 435 10.23 0.88 21.31
CA LYS A 435 10.78 -0.45 21.54
C LYS A 435 10.03 -1.50 20.73
N SER A 436 10.75 -2.53 20.31
CA SER A 436 10.27 -3.64 19.48
C SER A 436 9.14 -4.46 20.11
N ASN A 437 9.07 -4.50 21.44
CA ASN A 437 7.99 -5.17 22.20
C ASN A 437 6.67 -4.38 22.26
N THR A 438 6.60 -3.19 21.66
CA THR A 438 5.38 -2.37 21.69
C THR A 438 4.34 -2.92 20.71
N PRO A 439 3.06 -3.10 21.11
CA PRO A 439 2.01 -3.63 20.22
C PRO A 439 1.88 -2.86 18.89
N ILE A 440 1.99 -3.57 17.75
CA ILE A 440 1.93 -2.97 16.40
C ILE A 440 0.62 -2.21 16.18
N ALA A 441 -0.52 -2.72 16.67
CA ALA A 441 -1.81 -2.06 16.50
C ALA A 441 -1.83 -0.66 17.15
N SER A 442 -1.17 -0.50 18.31
CA SER A 442 -1.02 0.78 19.00
C SER A 442 -0.09 1.72 18.23
N LEU A 443 1.06 1.22 17.76
CA LEU A 443 1.99 2.00 16.94
C LEU A 443 1.35 2.50 15.66
N PHE A 444 0.58 1.64 14.98
CA PHE A 444 -0.17 2.00 13.79
C PHE A 444 -1.21 3.09 14.08
N SER A 445 -1.99 2.98 15.17
CA SER A 445 -2.97 4.00 15.54
C SER A 445 -2.32 5.38 15.74
N ILE A 446 -1.15 5.41 16.39
CA ILE A 446 -0.38 6.65 16.58
C ILE A 446 0.20 7.15 15.26
N ALA A 447 0.74 6.26 14.42
CA ALA A 447 1.27 6.62 13.10
C ALA A 447 0.19 7.22 12.20
N GLN A 448 -1.04 6.71 12.25
CA GLN A 448 -2.19 7.28 11.54
C GLN A 448 -2.52 8.70 12.00
N GLN A 449 -2.41 8.99 13.30
CA GLN A 449 -2.61 10.35 13.81
C GLN A 449 -1.50 11.29 13.32
N LYS A 450 -0.25 10.80 13.30
CA LYS A 450 0.89 11.56 12.78
C LYS A 450 0.78 11.80 11.28
N LEU A 451 0.34 10.82 10.51
CA LEU A 451 0.01 11.00 9.10
C LEU A 451 -1.06 12.09 8.89
N LYS A 452 -2.14 12.08 9.67
CA LYS A 452 -3.20 13.14 9.60
C LYS A 452 -2.62 14.53 9.88
N SER A 453 -1.73 14.63 10.85
CA SER A 453 -1.03 15.87 11.19
C SER A 453 -0.09 16.34 10.07
N ALA A 454 0.69 15.43 9.47
CA ALA A 454 1.52 15.69 8.30
C ALA A 454 0.69 16.23 7.12
N LYS A 455 -0.45 15.59 6.82
CA LYS A 455 -1.37 16.03 5.75
C LYS A 455 -1.97 17.41 6.02
N ALA A 456 -2.09 17.82 7.28
CA ALA A 456 -2.65 19.13 7.63
C ALA A 456 -1.77 20.30 7.18
N ILE A 457 -0.46 20.11 7.02
CA ILE A 457 0.43 21.16 6.45
C ILE A 457 0.11 21.40 4.99
N ILE A 458 0.00 20.33 4.20
CA ILE A 458 -0.23 20.41 2.76
C ILE A 458 -1.61 21.01 2.47
N LYS A 459 -2.61 20.69 3.29
CA LYS A 459 -3.95 21.30 3.18
C LYS A 459 -3.97 22.81 3.47
N LYS A 460 -3.02 23.34 4.24
CA LYS A 460 -2.97 24.77 4.61
C LYS A 460 -2.37 25.66 3.52
N SER A 461 -1.54 25.12 2.63
CA SER A 461 -0.93 25.88 1.54
C SER A 461 -0.92 25.05 0.27
N LYS A 462 -1.66 25.52 -0.75
CA LYS A 462 -1.70 24.90 -2.08
C LYS A 462 -0.38 25.04 -2.84
N ASP A 463 0.52 25.90 -2.38
CA ASP A 463 1.82 26.15 -3.03
C ASP A 463 2.86 25.07 -2.67
N ILE A 464 2.57 24.22 -1.68
CA ILE A 464 3.46 23.12 -1.28
C ILE A 464 3.27 21.96 -2.27
N LYS A 465 4.23 21.83 -3.19
CA LYS A 465 4.33 20.73 -4.16
C LYS A 465 5.29 19.62 -3.70
N GLU A 466 5.35 19.39 -2.40
CA GLU A 466 6.16 18.31 -1.83
C GLU A 466 5.41 17.62 -0.69
N GLY A 467 5.82 16.40 -0.39
CA GLY A 467 5.33 15.61 0.72
C GLY A 467 5.72 16.15 2.08
N SER A 468 5.15 15.55 3.11
CA SER A 468 5.32 15.99 4.50
C SER A 468 5.43 14.82 5.47
N VAL A 469 5.96 15.11 6.65
CA VAL A 469 6.22 14.11 7.67
C VAL A 469 5.91 14.64 9.07
N ASP A 470 5.33 13.79 9.91
CA ASP A 470 5.20 14.00 11.35
C ASP A 470 5.75 12.78 12.10
N ILE A 471 6.35 13.01 13.26
CA ILE A 471 7.15 12.01 13.96
C ILE A 471 6.84 12.06 15.45
N ILE A 472 6.89 10.91 16.10
CA ILE A 472 6.86 10.81 17.56
C ILE A 472 7.73 9.64 18.05
N GLU A 473 8.49 9.88 19.12
CA GLU A 473 9.21 8.84 19.87
C GLU A 473 8.40 8.50 21.13
N LEU A 474 8.11 7.22 21.35
CA LEU A 474 7.44 6.72 22.53
C LEU A 474 8.48 6.30 23.57
N LEU A 475 8.60 7.11 24.63
CA LEU A 475 9.40 6.81 25.80
C LEU A 475 8.51 6.23 26.91
N GLY A 476 8.92 5.13 27.53
CA GLY A 476 8.09 4.25 28.37
C GLY A 476 7.32 4.88 29.55
N ASN A 477 7.56 6.15 29.90
CA ASN A 477 6.92 6.84 31.04
C ASN A 477 6.30 8.22 30.68
N MET A 478 6.10 8.56 29.40
CA MET A 478 5.52 9.86 29.04
C MET A 478 4.01 9.82 28.85
N HIS A 479 3.29 10.78 29.44
CA HIS A 479 1.96 11.14 28.97
C HIS A 479 2.04 11.52 27.48
N ILE A 480 1.43 10.69 26.62
CA ILE A 480 1.44 10.91 25.18
C ILE A 480 0.54 12.11 24.87
N ASN A 481 1.11 13.31 24.85
CA ASN A 481 0.38 14.45 24.32
C ASN A 481 0.55 14.51 22.80
N LEU A 482 -0.51 14.07 22.11
CA LEU A 482 -0.58 13.95 20.66
C LEU A 482 -0.78 15.29 19.94
N ASN A 483 -1.20 16.35 20.65
CA ASN A 483 -1.64 17.63 20.09
C ASN A 483 -0.63 18.79 20.25
N HIS A 484 0.65 18.49 20.44
CA HIS A 484 1.63 19.53 20.77
C HIS A 484 2.40 20.10 19.58
N LYS A 485 2.62 21.42 19.65
CA LYS A 485 3.37 22.21 18.67
C LYS A 485 4.88 22.03 18.92
N GLY A 486 5.51 21.11 18.18
CA GLY A 486 6.96 20.91 18.17
C GLY A 486 7.62 21.42 16.88
N VAL A 487 8.73 20.81 16.51
CA VAL A 487 9.29 20.94 15.15
C VAL A 487 8.29 20.41 14.13
N PHE A 488 7.78 19.21 14.42
CA PHE A 488 6.91 18.46 13.53
C PHE A 488 5.46 18.90 13.69
N PRO A 489 4.62 18.76 12.65
CA PRO A 489 4.95 18.26 11.30
C PRO A 489 5.84 19.22 10.47
N VAL A 490 6.55 18.69 9.46
CA VAL A 490 7.37 19.47 8.51
C VAL A 490 7.26 18.95 7.07
N THR A 491 7.70 19.74 6.08
CA THR A 491 7.85 19.25 4.69
C THR A 491 9.11 18.41 4.50
N ASN A 492 9.21 17.64 3.43
CA ASN A 492 10.37 16.78 3.17
C ASN A 492 11.68 17.58 3.03
N SER A 493 11.66 18.68 2.27
CA SER A 493 12.81 19.58 2.13
C SER A 493 13.25 20.15 3.48
N ARG A 494 12.30 20.44 4.36
CA ARG A 494 12.61 20.92 5.71
C ARG A 494 13.25 19.83 6.56
N LEU A 495 12.73 18.60 6.54
CA LEU A 495 13.36 17.48 7.27
C LEU A 495 14.81 17.26 6.79
N LYS A 496 15.06 17.22 5.48
CA LYS A 496 16.43 17.04 4.94
C LYS A 496 17.38 18.14 5.39
N LEU A 497 16.93 19.39 5.37
CA LEU A 497 17.73 20.51 5.85
C LEU A 497 18.09 20.32 7.33
N MET A 498 17.13 19.89 8.15
CA MET A 498 17.35 19.65 9.57
C MET A 498 18.35 18.52 9.82
N LEU A 499 18.26 17.43 9.06
CA LEU A 499 19.20 16.32 9.15
C LEU A 499 20.62 16.78 8.80
N LYS A 500 20.78 17.48 7.67
CA LYS A 500 22.06 18.01 7.23
C LYS A 500 22.69 18.95 8.26
N GLU A 501 21.93 19.92 8.77
CA GLU A 501 22.44 20.87 9.77
C GLU A 501 22.80 20.17 11.09
N MET A 502 22.05 19.15 11.50
CA MET A 502 22.35 18.37 12.70
C MET A 502 23.60 17.50 12.52
N GLU A 503 23.79 16.89 11.35
CA GLU A 503 24.97 16.09 11.00
C GLU A 503 26.23 16.96 10.98
N GLU A 504 26.18 18.12 10.31
CA GLU A 504 27.28 19.09 10.31
C GLU A 504 27.62 19.56 11.74
N PHE A 505 26.61 19.78 12.58
CA PHE A 505 26.80 20.16 13.97
C PHE A 505 27.42 19.03 14.80
N LYS A 506 27.02 17.77 14.56
CA LYS A 506 27.54 16.58 15.24
C LYS A 506 29.01 16.31 14.90
N ILE A 507 29.40 16.52 13.64
CA ILE A 507 30.80 16.39 13.18
C ILE A 507 31.68 17.45 13.86
N LYS A 508 31.19 18.70 13.93
CA LYS A 508 31.94 19.82 14.50
C LYS A 508 31.94 19.85 16.03
N ASN A 509 30.95 19.22 16.68
CA ASN A 509 30.73 19.39 18.11
C ASN A 509 30.14 18.13 18.76
N ARG A 510 30.75 17.62 19.84
CA ARG A 510 30.22 16.49 20.64
C ARG A 510 29.17 16.95 21.67
N ALA A 511 28.18 17.71 21.22
CA ALA A 511 27.26 18.45 22.11
C ALA A 511 25.99 17.70 22.53
N SER A 512 25.90 16.37 22.41
CA SER A 512 24.69 15.63 22.82
C SER A 512 24.33 15.90 24.28
N ALA A 513 25.33 15.92 25.17
CA ALA A 513 25.14 16.23 26.59
C ALA A 513 24.52 17.61 26.80
N GLN A 514 24.82 18.58 25.94
CA GLN A 514 24.25 19.91 26.04
C GLN A 514 22.78 19.95 25.61
N LEU A 515 22.41 19.27 24.53
CA LEU A 515 21.00 19.16 24.13
C LEU A 515 20.16 18.50 25.23
N HIS A 516 20.67 17.42 25.82
CA HIS A 516 20.02 16.77 26.97
C HIS A 516 19.92 17.69 28.19
N LYS A 517 20.98 18.47 28.48
CA LYS A 517 20.98 19.43 29.57
C LYS A 517 19.92 20.52 29.38
N ILE A 518 19.78 21.03 28.15
CA ILE A 518 18.79 22.06 27.84
C ILE A 518 17.37 21.48 27.88
N SER A 519 17.12 20.29 27.32
CA SER A 519 15.82 19.61 27.45
C SER A 519 15.45 19.38 28.92
N TYR A 520 16.39 18.93 29.73
CA TYR A 520 16.18 18.76 31.17
C TYR A 520 15.85 20.09 31.86
N ALA A 521 16.60 21.16 31.56
CA ALA A 521 16.34 22.49 32.11
C ALA A 521 14.93 22.98 31.73
N GLN A 522 14.52 22.84 30.46
CA GLN A 522 13.19 23.26 29.99
C GLN A 522 12.06 22.57 30.76
N LYS A 523 12.24 21.27 31.07
CA LYS A 523 11.22 20.48 31.75
C LYS A 523 11.08 20.78 33.24
N ASN A 524 12.13 21.31 33.88
CA ASN A 524 12.20 21.45 35.33
C ASN A 524 12.30 22.90 35.82
N MET A 525 12.51 23.88 34.92
CA MET A 525 12.61 25.30 35.24
C MET A 525 11.36 26.06 34.74
N ILE A 526 11.03 27.15 35.41
CA ILE A 526 10.06 28.13 34.88
C ILE A 526 10.64 28.87 33.67
N GLU A 527 9.80 29.56 32.89
CA GLU A 527 10.19 30.21 31.62
C GLU A 527 11.37 31.16 31.79
N GLU A 528 11.32 32.04 32.79
CA GLU A 528 12.34 33.05 33.06
C GLU A 528 13.68 32.45 33.50
N GLU A 529 13.62 31.41 34.35
CA GLU A 529 14.80 30.67 34.80
C GLU A 529 15.47 29.93 33.65
N PHE A 530 14.66 29.32 32.78
CA PHE A 530 15.15 28.64 31.60
C PHE A 530 15.81 29.60 30.62
N GLU A 531 15.20 30.76 30.33
CA GLU A 531 15.79 31.75 29.44
C GLU A 531 17.15 32.23 29.96
N LEU A 532 17.24 32.54 31.26
CA LEU A 532 18.51 32.92 31.88
C LEU A 532 19.55 31.79 31.77
N PHE A 533 19.15 30.55 32.10
CA PHE A 533 20.00 29.37 31.99
C PHE A 533 20.53 29.18 30.55
N TYR A 534 19.64 29.30 29.56
CA TYR A 534 19.96 29.14 28.15
C TYR A 534 20.96 30.19 27.67
N TYR A 535 20.66 31.48 27.87
CA TYR A 535 21.53 32.57 27.42
C TYR A 535 22.88 32.58 28.17
N TYR A 536 22.89 32.23 29.46
CA TYR A 536 24.14 32.05 30.21
C TYR A 536 25.00 30.94 29.60
N HIS A 537 24.40 29.79 29.27
CA HIS A 537 25.13 28.68 28.67
C HIS A 537 25.64 28.98 27.26
N GLU A 538 24.87 29.70 26.44
CA GLU A 538 25.31 30.12 25.11
C GLU A 538 26.41 31.18 25.17
N SER A 539 26.34 32.16 26.10
CA SER A 539 27.38 33.20 26.24
C SER A 539 28.75 32.68 26.64
N LYS A 540 28.82 31.52 27.31
CA LYS A 540 30.08 30.85 27.67
C LYS A 540 30.83 30.23 26.50
N LYS A 541 30.18 30.12 25.33
CA LYS A 541 30.79 29.50 24.16
C LYS A 541 31.72 30.49 23.46
N LYS A 542 33.01 30.14 23.38
CA LYS A 542 34.02 30.96 22.70
C LYS A 542 33.94 30.88 21.19
N ASN A 543 33.41 29.77 20.64
CA ASN A 543 33.41 29.49 19.21
C ASN A 543 31.99 29.53 18.63
N LYS A 544 31.81 30.25 17.52
CA LYS A 544 30.50 30.44 16.88
C LYS A 544 29.91 29.13 16.36
N ASP A 545 30.76 28.22 15.87
CA ASP A 545 30.36 26.90 15.38
C ASP A 545 29.84 25.97 16.49
N GLU A 546 30.08 26.29 17.76
CA GLU A 546 29.55 25.53 18.88
C GLU A 546 28.19 26.04 19.36
N SER A 547 27.72 27.21 18.89
CA SER A 547 26.51 27.85 19.38
C SER A 547 25.25 27.08 18.94
N ILE A 548 24.45 26.68 19.93
CA ILE A 548 23.15 26.04 19.69
C ILE A 548 22.14 27.04 19.15
N ASP A 549 22.26 28.32 19.50
CA ASP A 549 21.44 29.38 18.93
C ASP A 549 21.60 29.49 17.41
N GLN A 550 22.82 29.29 16.88
CA GLN A 550 23.03 29.24 15.44
C GLN A 550 22.37 28.01 14.80
N LEU A 551 22.49 26.84 15.42
CA LEU A 551 21.82 25.62 14.95
C LEU A 551 20.30 25.83 14.89
N ILE A 552 19.71 26.38 15.96
CA ILE A 552 18.28 26.71 16.00
C ILE A 552 17.90 27.67 14.88
N LYS A 553 18.67 28.73 14.65
CA LYS A 553 18.38 29.70 13.58
C LYS A 553 18.37 29.07 12.19
N ARG A 554 19.24 28.09 11.94
CA ARG A 554 19.25 27.32 10.68
C ARG A 554 18.06 26.37 10.60
N ILE A 555 17.78 25.63 11.68
CA ILE A 555 16.70 24.64 11.79
C ILE A 555 15.30 25.26 11.80
N TYR A 556 15.10 26.45 12.35
CA TYR A 556 13.78 27.11 12.50
C TYR A 556 13.60 28.32 11.57
N GLY A 557 14.66 28.83 10.94
CA GLY A 557 14.61 30.00 10.06
C GLY A 557 14.53 31.32 10.83
N LYS A 558 14.64 32.46 10.12
CA LYS A 558 14.69 33.82 10.71
C LYS A 558 13.36 34.33 11.31
N SER A 559 12.30 33.51 11.39
CA SER A 559 11.01 33.96 11.93
C SER A 559 11.12 34.24 13.43
N LYS A 560 11.10 35.53 13.80
CA LYS A 560 11.35 36.04 15.15
C LYS A 560 10.40 35.47 16.23
N GLU A 561 9.22 34.98 15.87
CA GLU A 561 8.22 34.46 16.84
C GLU A 561 8.46 33.01 17.30
N ARG A 562 9.29 32.23 16.60
CA ARG A 562 9.62 30.83 16.96
C ARG A 562 11.03 30.65 17.52
N ALA A 563 11.78 31.73 17.65
CA ALA A 563 13.17 31.71 18.12
C ALA A 563 13.29 31.84 19.65
N GLN A 564 12.18 31.90 20.39
CA GLN A 564 12.24 31.83 21.85
C GLN A 564 12.66 30.43 22.29
N PRO A 565 13.80 30.26 22.97
CA PRO A 565 14.34 28.95 23.35
C PRO A 565 13.34 28.11 24.17
N TYR A 566 12.50 28.76 24.97
CA TYR A 566 11.49 28.11 25.81
C TYR A 566 10.33 27.50 25.00
N LYS A 567 10.05 28.01 23.80
CA LYS A 567 9.00 27.49 22.90
C LYS A 567 9.46 26.35 22.01
N ILE A 568 10.77 26.07 21.97
CA ILE A 568 11.36 25.00 21.16
C ILE A 568 11.24 23.69 21.92
N ARG A 569 10.77 22.64 21.25
CA ARG A 569 10.80 21.31 21.84
C ARG A 569 12.18 20.67 21.67
N TRP A 570 12.99 20.72 22.72
CA TRP A 570 14.35 20.20 22.71
C TRP A 570 14.41 18.68 22.52
N ASP A 571 13.36 17.95 22.92
CA ASP A 571 13.25 16.51 22.66
C ASP A 571 13.22 16.17 21.16
N ASP A 572 12.60 17.02 20.33
CA ASP A 572 12.56 16.80 18.88
C ASP A 572 13.96 16.97 18.26
N LEU A 573 14.76 17.90 18.80
CA LEU A 573 16.16 18.08 18.39
C LEU A 573 17.05 16.92 18.84
N ILE A 574 16.83 16.41 20.07
CA ILE A 574 17.50 15.19 20.56
C ILE A 574 17.13 14.00 19.69
N LEU A 575 15.87 13.88 19.29
CA LEU A 575 15.42 12.83 18.40
C LEU A 575 16.17 12.89 17.07
N ILE A 576 16.22 14.05 16.42
CA ILE A 576 16.97 14.22 15.16
C ILE A 576 18.45 13.91 15.36
N TRP A 577 19.05 14.33 16.48
CA TRP A 577 20.44 14.03 16.81
C TRP A 577 20.73 12.52 16.91
N LYS A 578 19.77 11.72 17.40
CA LYS A 578 19.89 10.25 17.46
C LYS A 578 19.87 9.60 16.08
N MET A 579 19.30 10.27 15.07
CA MET A 579 19.07 9.73 13.72
C MET A 579 20.15 10.12 12.70
N VAL A 580 21.04 11.05 13.04
CA VAL A 580 22.19 11.47 12.20
C VAL A 580 23.50 10.97 12.76
#